data_AF-A0A248RFB8-F1
#
_entry.id   AF-A0A248RFB8-F1
#
_cell.length_a   1.000
_cell.length_b   1.000
_cell.length_c   1.000
_cell.angle_alpha   90.00
_cell.angle_beta   90.00
_cell.angle_gamma   90.00
#
_symmetry.space_group_name_H-M   'P 1'
#
loop_
_entity.id
_entity.type
_entity.pdbx_description
1 polymer ?
#
loop_
_entity_poly.entity_id
_entity_poly.type
_entity_poly.pdbx_seq_one_letter_code
_entity_poly.pdbx_strand_id
1 'polypeptide(L)'
;MDKYKSIDAQLVGGNRDTGFTASQIYYLTRQILKLTSHLESHSEDYSSQRGLRKLLGRRRRLLIYLFDENTALYTKILKNLSIRGLKGR
;
A
#
# COMPACT_ATOMS: atom_id res chain seq x y z
N MET A 1 7.89 5.98 15.72
CA MET A 1 7.27 4.85 14.99
C MET A 1 5.76 5.08 14.74
N ASP A 2 5.28 6.33 14.84
CA ASP A 2 3.88 6.60 15.24
C ASP A 2 3.00 7.23 14.17
N LYS A 3 3.59 7.73 13.07
CA LYS A 3 2.84 8.34 11.96
C LYS A 3 1.83 7.40 11.30
N TYR A 4 2.12 6.11 11.40
CA TYR A 4 1.43 5.02 10.71
C TYR A 4 0.21 4.51 11.51
N LYS A 5 0.36 4.33 12.83
CA LYS A 5 -0.77 3.96 13.72
C LYS A 5 -1.93 4.95 13.67
N SER A 6 -1.63 6.24 13.48
CA SER A 6 -2.63 7.31 13.38
C SER A 6 -3.44 7.26 12.08
N ILE A 7 -2.85 6.77 10.99
CA ILE A 7 -3.52 6.64 9.68
C ILE A 7 -4.51 5.47 9.69
N ASP A 8 -4.13 4.35 10.33
CA ASP A 8 -5.03 3.21 10.56
C ASP A 8 -6.30 3.68 11.29
N ALA A 9 -6.18 4.55 12.31
CA ALA A 9 -7.32 5.09 13.05
C ALA A 9 -8.15 6.13 12.27
N GLN A 10 -7.56 6.84 11.30
CA GLN A 10 -8.25 7.90 10.52
C GLN A 10 -8.95 7.41 9.26
N LEU A 11 -8.47 6.31 8.65
CA LEU A 11 -9.09 5.72 7.47
C LEU A 11 -10.13 4.66 7.82
N VAL A 12 -10.03 4.09 9.01
CA VAL A 12 -10.86 2.99 9.49
C VAL A 12 -11.66 3.53 10.68
N GLY A 13 -12.95 3.85 10.46
CA GLY A 13 -13.84 4.39 11.49
C GLY A 13 -14.13 3.38 12.61
N GLY A 14 -13.17 3.16 13.50
CA GLY A 14 -13.28 2.34 14.71
C GLY A 14 -13.27 0.82 14.49
N ASN A 15 -13.54 0.31 13.29
CA ASN A 15 -13.68 -1.13 13.08
C ASN A 15 -12.41 -1.74 12.47
N ARG A 16 -11.66 -2.55 13.25
CA ARG A 16 -10.39 -3.20 12.86
C ARG A 16 -10.55 -4.28 11.78
N ASP A 17 -11.42 -4.06 10.80
CA ASP A 17 -11.67 -4.96 9.70
C ASP A 17 -10.48 -4.94 8.74
N THR A 18 -9.58 -5.90 8.93
CA THR A 18 -8.49 -6.27 8.03
C THR A 18 -8.97 -6.64 6.61
N GLY A 19 -10.29 -6.77 6.41
CA GLY A 19 -10.94 -6.99 5.12
C GLY A 19 -11.04 -5.74 4.24
N PHE A 20 -10.92 -4.54 4.78
CA PHE A 20 -11.13 -3.32 3.99
C PHE A 20 -9.97 -3.05 3.02
N THR A 21 -10.31 -2.76 1.77
CA THR A 21 -9.36 -2.50 0.68
C THR A 21 -8.31 -1.44 1.04
N ALA A 22 -8.71 -0.37 1.73
CA ALA A 22 -7.78 0.69 2.13
C ALA A 22 -6.74 0.20 3.15
N SER A 23 -7.16 -0.56 4.16
CA SER A 23 -6.28 -1.14 5.19
C SER A 23 -5.27 -2.10 4.58
N GLN A 24 -5.67 -2.87 3.56
CA GLN A 24 -4.77 -3.76 2.83
C GLN A 24 -3.73 -2.99 2.01
N ILE A 25 -4.15 -1.94 1.27
CA ILE A 25 -3.23 -1.07 0.51
C ILE A 25 -2.19 -0.45 1.44
N TYR A 26 -2.64 -0.01 2.61
CA TYR A 26 -1.80 0.55 3.64
C TYR A 26 -0.75 -0.44 4.14
N TYR A 27 -1.16 -1.63 4.57
CA TYR A 27 -0.25 -2.67 5.04
C TYR A 27 0.77 -3.07 3.96
N LEU A 28 0.31 -3.27 2.72
CA LEU A 28 1.19 -3.57 1.59
C LEU A 28 2.22 -2.46 1.35
N THR A 29 1.82 -1.20 1.46
CA THR A 29 2.73 -0.07 1.30
C THR A 29 3.82 -0.06 2.37
N ARG A 30 3.48 -0.35 3.63
CA ARG A 30 4.47 -0.50 4.70
C ARG A 30 5.45 -1.64 4.44
N GLN A 31 4.95 -2.80 4.00
CA GLN A 31 5.79 -3.94 3.68
C GLN A 31 6.73 -3.64 2.49
N ILE A 32 6.24 -2.95 1.46
CA ILE A 32 7.03 -2.48 0.33
C ILE A 32 8.16 -1.58 0.81
N LEU A 33 7.88 -0.55 1.62
CA LEU A 33 8.90 0.36 2.13
C LEU A 33 9.98 -0.37 2.94
N LYS A 34 9.57 -1.31 3.80
CA LYS A 34 10.51 -2.12 4.59
C LYS A 34 11.40 -2.98 3.69
N LEU A 35 10.83 -3.66 2.69
CA LEU A 35 11.60 -4.49 1.76
C LEU A 35 12.51 -3.65 0.87
N THR A 36 12.05 -2.48 0.42
CA THR A 36 12.86 -1.55 -0.37
C THR A 36 14.11 -1.13 0.41
N SER A 37 13.96 -0.70 1.67
CA SER A 37 15.12 -0.34 2.51
C SER A 37 16.06 -1.53 2.77
N HIS A 38 15.53 -2.74 2.93
CA HIS A 38 16.36 -3.94 3.05
C HIS A 38 17.16 -4.23 1.76
N LEU A 39 16.53 -4.07 0.60
CA LEU A 39 17.16 -4.31 -0.69
C LEU A 39 18.17 -3.22 -1.09
N GLU A 40 18.12 -2.04 -0.48
CA GLU A 40 19.15 -1.01 -0.65
C GLU A 40 20.52 -1.48 -0.11
N SER A 41 20.55 -2.23 1.00
CA SER A 41 21.79 -2.84 1.52
C SER A 41 22.07 -4.24 0.96
N HIS A 42 21.05 -4.93 0.45
CA HIS A 42 21.14 -6.31 -0.07
C HIS A 42 20.66 -6.38 -1.51
N SER A 43 21.38 -5.74 -2.42
CA SER A 43 21.01 -5.66 -3.85
C SER A 43 21.00 -7.01 -4.56
N GLU A 44 21.71 -8.02 -4.06
CA GLU A 44 21.78 -9.36 -4.66
C GLU A 44 20.73 -10.34 -4.13
N ASP A 45 19.86 -9.92 -3.20
CA ASP A 45 18.75 -10.78 -2.76
C ASP A 45 17.61 -10.81 -3.79
N TYR A 46 17.81 -11.61 -4.83
CA TYR A 46 16.84 -11.81 -5.92
C TYR A 46 15.51 -12.43 -5.44
N SER A 47 15.53 -13.20 -4.35
CA SER A 47 14.32 -13.80 -3.77
C SER A 47 13.42 -12.72 -3.16
N SER A 48 14.01 -11.80 -2.38
CA SER A 48 13.32 -10.65 -1.82
C SER A 48 12.86 -9.66 -2.90
N GLN A 49 13.67 -9.42 -3.94
CA GLN A 49 13.24 -8.61 -5.09
C GLN A 49 12.00 -9.19 -5.79
N ARG A 50 11.95 -10.52 -5.97
CA ARG A 50 10.76 -11.19 -6.53
C ARG A 50 9.54 -11.02 -5.62
N GLY A 51 9.73 -11.11 -4.29
CA GLY A 51 8.70 -10.81 -3.30
C GLY A 51 8.18 -9.37 -3.41
N LEU A 52 9.08 -8.39 -3.52
CA LEU A 52 8.75 -6.98 -3.69
C LEU A 52 7.88 -6.75 -4.93
N ARG A 53 8.25 -7.34 -6.08
CA ARG A 53 7.48 -7.23 -7.33
C ARG A 53 6.06 -7.80 -7.17
N LYS A 54 5.90 -8.92 -6.46
CA LYS A 54 4.58 -9.50 -6.17
C LYS A 54 3.73 -8.57 -5.29
N LEU A 55 4.32 -7.96 -4.26
CA LEU A 55 3.64 -7.00 -3.38
C LEU A 55 3.19 -5.75 -4.15
N LEU A 56 4.07 -5.20 -5.00
CA LEU A 56 3.76 -4.06 -5.87
C LEU A 56 2.57 -4.37 -6.80
N GLY A 57 2.57 -5.55 -7.44
CA GLY A 57 1.47 -6.00 -8.28
C GLY A 57 0.15 -6.16 -7.53
N ARG A 58 0.18 -6.75 -6.31
CA ARG A 58 -1.01 -6.88 -5.46
C ARG A 58 -1.58 -5.51 -5.07
N ARG A 59 -0.73 -4.58 -4.65
CA ARG A 59 -1.15 -3.21 -4.31
C ARG A 59 -1.77 -2.50 -5.50
N ARG A 60 -1.19 -2.66 -6.70
CA ARG A 60 -1.73 -2.07 -7.94
C ARG A 60 -3.16 -2.57 -8.22
N ARG A 61 -3.42 -3.88 -8.09
CA ARG A 61 -4.77 -4.45 -8.29
C ARG A 61 -5.80 -3.91 -7.29
N LEU A 62 -5.42 -3.76 -6.02
CA LEU A 62 -6.32 -3.18 -5.00
C LEU A 62 -6.61 -1.69 -5.26
N LEU A 63 -5.61 -0.93 -5.70
CA LEU A 63 -5.80 0.48 -6.08
C LEU A 63 -6.73 0.61 -7.30
N ILE A 64 -6.61 -0.30 -8.26
CA ILE A 64 -7.49 -0.41 -9.43
C ILE A 64 -8.93 -0.66 -8.97
N TYR A 65 -9.14 -1.68 -8.14
CA TYR A 65 -10.46 -2.03 -7.62
C TYR A 65 -11.08 -0.86 -6.85
N LEU A 66 -10.31 -0.22 -5.96
CA LEU A 66 -10.80 0.91 -5.18
C LEU A 66 -11.13 2.13 -6.06
N PHE A 67 -10.39 2.33 -7.16
CA PHE A 67 -10.71 3.40 -8.10
C PHE A 67 -12.06 3.16 -8.79
N ASP A 68 -12.35 1.91 -9.17
CA ASP A 68 -13.61 1.54 -9.82
C ASP A 68 -14.81 1.59 -8.86
N GLU A 69 -14.58 1.24 -7.58
CA GLU A 69 -15.63 1.22 -6.55
C GLU A 69 -15.87 2.59 -5.90
N ASN A 70 -14.81 3.32 -5.53
CA ASN A 70 -14.90 4.57 -4.80
C ASN A 70 -13.70 5.50 -5.05
N THR A 71 -13.89 6.41 -6.01
CA THR A 71 -12.89 7.41 -6.43
C THR A 71 -12.51 8.40 -5.32
N ALA A 72 -13.43 8.74 -4.41
CA ALA A 72 -13.16 9.63 -3.28
C ALA A 72 -12.20 8.98 -2.26
N LEU A 73 -12.39 7.68 -1.98
CA LEU A 73 -11.46 6.93 -1.14
C LEU A 73 -10.11 6.74 -1.82
N TYR A 74 -10.11 6.43 -3.12
CA TYR A 74 -8.87 6.32 -3.91
C TYR A 74 -8.01 7.58 -3.80
N THR A 75 -8.58 8.76 -4.06
CA THR A 75 -7.86 10.04 -4.01
C THR A 75 -7.36 10.35 -2.59
N LYS A 76 -8.16 10.06 -1.56
CA LYS A 76 -7.76 10.21 -0.15
C LYS A 76 -6.56 9.33 0.18
N ILE A 77 -6.57 8.06 -0.22
CA ILE A 77 -5.44 7.14 0.00
C ILE A 77 -4.20 7.59 -0.76
N LEU A 78 -4.36 8.04 -2.01
CA LEU A 78 -3.24 8.50 -2.82
C LEU A 78 -2.52 9.68 -2.17
N LYS A 79 -3.28 10.65 -1.67
CA LYS A 79 -2.78 11.82 -0.95
C LYS A 79 -2.11 11.41 0.36
N ASN A 80 -2.74 10.53 1.13
CA ASN A 80 -2.25 10.12 2.45
C ASN A 80 -0.96 9.28 2.37
N LEU A 81 -0.86 8.39 1.38
CA LEU A 81 0.28 7.48 1.24
C LEU A 81 1.34 7.98 0.28
N SER A 82 1.13 9.12 -0.37
CA SER A 82 2.06 9.69 -1.36
C SER A 82 2.48 8.67 -2.43
N ILE A 83 1.54 7.82 -2.85
CA ILE A 83 1.78 6.77 -3.85
C ILE A 83 1.54 7.38 -5.24
N ARG A 84 2.36 7.00 -6.22
CA ARG A 84 2.11 7.39 -7.62
C ARG A 84 0.81 6.77 -8.13
N GLY A 85 0.00 7.60 -8.79
CA GLY A 85 -1.25 7.19 -9.44
C GLY A 85 -1.08 6.06 -10.45
N LEU A 86 -2.19 5.41 -10.80
CA LEU A 86 -2.20 4.37 -11.83
C LEU A 86 -1.92 5.03 -13.19
N LYS A 87 -0.83 4.61 -13.85
CA LYS A 87 -0.48 5.06 -15.21
C LYS A 87 -0.84 3.95 -16.20
N GLY A 88 -1.55 4.30 -17.27
CA GLY A 88 -1.91 3.37 -18.35
C GLY A 88 -3.14 2.50 -18.03
N ARG A 89 -4.17 3.11 -17.44
CA ARG A 89 -5.53 2.60 -17.49
C ARG A 89 -6.37 3.65 -18.19
#